data_AF-A0A0G0NS68-F1
#
_entry.id   AF-A0A0G0NS68-F1
#
_cell.length_a   1.000
_cell.length_b   1.000
_cell.length_c   1.000
_cell.angle_alpha   90.00
_cell.angle_beta   90.00
_cell.angle_gamma   90.00
#
_symmetry.space_group_name_H-M   'P 1'
#
loop_
_entity.id
_entity.type
_entity.pdbx_description
1 polymer ?
#
loop_
_entity_poly.entity_id
_entity_poly.type
_entity_poly.pdbx_seq_one_letter_code
_entity_poly.pdbx_strand_id
1 'polypeptide(L)'
;MDIVLLDKASIKLKTRNATFVINPTSVIPKTEASASLSFEGKPDTSKIEGSRVSISAPGEYEISGIKITGIRSNGKTVYLVDGDGLKLLFGKFSSLESLENFPEIHIGVFDVDTFKDNVLIKIEPRVTLLYGEARDTALKELGKNEKISKYSITLEKLPEENQVIGLN
;
A
#
# COMPACT_ATOMS: atom_id res chain seq x y z
N MET A 1 10.24 -8.71 -3.72
CA MET A 1 9.58 -7.41 -3.47
C MET A 1 9.70 -7.07 -1.99
N ASP A 2 9.96 -5.82 -1.66
CA ASP A 2 10.05 -5.33 -0.29
C ASP A 2 9.05 -4.21 -0.02
N ILE A 3 8.33 -4.28 1.11
CA ILE A 3 7.42 -3.24 1.62
C ILE A 3 7.95 -2.75 2.96
N VAL A 4 8.16 -1.44 3.09
CA VAL A 4 8.79 -0.81 4.26
C VAL A 4 7.98 0.41 4.67
N LEU A 5 7.72 0.56 5.97
CA LEU A 5 7.14 1.78 6.53
C LEU A 5 8.24 2.84 6.66
N LEU A 6 8.05 4.01 6.05
CA LEU A 6 9.01 5.12 6.12
C LEU A 6 8.69 6.10 7.25
N ASP A 7 7.40 6.31 7.51
CA ASP A 7 6.84 7.01 8.65
C ASP A 7 5.42 6.47 8.92
N LYS A 8 4.66 7.08 9.82
CA LYS A 8 3.31 6.59 10.16
C LYS A 8 2.33 6.51 8.98
N ALA A 9 2.54 7.23 7.89
CA ALA A 9 1.60 7.36 6.76
C ALA A 9 2.20 6.99 5.39
N SER A 10 3.52 6.74 5.32
CA SER A 10 4.26 6.57 4.07
C SER A 10 4.84 5.18 3.94
N ILE A 11 4.62 4.56 2.79
CA ILE A 11 5.16 3.24 2.46
C ILE A 11 6.18 3.36 1.33
N LYS A 12 7.30 2.68 1.47
CA LYS A 12 8.21 2.38 0.37
C LYS A 12 7.92 0.99 -0.16
N LEU A 13 7.63 0.90 -1.45
CA LEU A 13 7.54 -0.36 -2.19
C LEU A 13 8.76 -0.47 -3.10
N LYS A 14 9.58 -1.50 -2.92
CA LYS A 14 10.70 -1.82 -3.80
C LYS A 14 10.38 -3.12 -4.57
N THR A 15 10.24 -2.97 -5.88
CA THR A 15 10.16 -4.07 -6.84
C THR A 15 11.55 -4.38 -7.40
N ARG A 16 11.67 -5.35 -8.32
CA ARG A 16 12.93 -5.61 -9.03
C ARG A 16 13.40 -4.41 -9.86
N ASN A 17 12.48 -3.69 -10.51
CA ASN A 17 12.79 -2.70 -11.55
C ASN A 17 12.47 -1.25 -11.15
N ALA A 18 11.72 -1.05 -10.06
CA ALA A 18 11.29 0.28 -9.62
C ALA A 18 11.14 0.35 -8.11
N THR A 19 11.29 1.57 -7.59
CA THR A 19 10.94 1.91 -6.22
C THR A 19 9.83 2.95 -6.23
N PHE A 20 8.81 2.74 -5.41
CA PHE A 20 7.68 3.64 -5.25
C PHE A 20 7.62 4.13 -3.81
N VAL A 21 7.19 5.38 -3.63
CA VAL A 21 6.80 5.89 -2.31
C VAL A 21 5.33 6.29 -2.36
N ILE A 22 4.53 5.64 -1.50
CA ILE A 22 3.09 5.86 -1.36
C ILE A 22 2.89 6.83 -0.20
N ASN A 23 2.10 7.88 -0.43
CA ASN A 23 1.82 9.01 0.47
C ASN A 23 3.07 9.62 1.11
N PRO A 24 4.08 10.06 0.34
CA PRO A 24 5.26 10.67 0.92
C PRO A 24 4.92 11.93 1.73
N THR A 25 5.61 12.11 2.86
CA THR A 25 5.52 13.30 3.72
C THR A 25 6.88 14.02 3.79
N SER A 26 6.91 15.21 4.38
CA SER A 26 8.17 15.93 4.63
C SER A 26 9.04 15.33 5.74
N VAL A 27 8.54 14.36 6.51
CA VAL A 27 9.26 13.77 7.67
C VAL A 27 9.93 12.44 7.36
N ILE A 28 9.68 11.84 6.19
CA ILE A 28 10.38 10.62 5.76
C ILE A 28 11.88 10.87 5.54
N PRO A 29 12.74 9.85 5.67
CA PRO A 29 14.12 9.94 5.23
C PRO A 29 14.20 10.21 3.72
N LYS A 30 15.29 10.86 3.28
CA LYS A 30 15.60 11.01 1.85
C LYS A 30 15.55 9.64 1.18
N THR A 31 14.72 9.52 0.15
CA THR A 31 14.42 8.24 -0.47
C THR A 31 14.47 8.37 -1.98
N GLU A 32 15.34 7.58 -2.62
CA GLU A 32 15.30 7.41 -4.07
C GLU A 32 14.05 6.63 -4.49
N ALA A 33 13.32 7.17 -5.47
CA ALA A 33 12.15 6.53 -6.03
C ALA A 33 12.04 6.79 -7.54
N SER A 34 11.38 5.86 -8.22
CA SER A 34 10.98 5.97 -9.63
C SER A 34 9.70 6.77 -9.79
N ALA A 35 8.78 6.66 -8.82
CA ALA A 35 7.56 7.45 -8.75
C ALA A 35 7.04 7.59 -7.31
N SER A 36 6.20 8.60 -7.11
CA SER A 36 5.44 8.85 -5.89
C SER A 36 3.95 8.71 -6.16
N LEU A 37 3.22 8.06 -5.26
CA LEU A 37 1.77 7.93 -5.34
C LEU A 37 1.13 8.64 -4.15
N SER A 38 0.00 9.31 -4.35
CA SER A 38 -0.78 9.89 -3.24
C SER A 38 -2.23 9.44 -3.33
N PHE A 39 -2.81 9.01 -2.20
CA PHE A 39 -4.23 8.69 -2.12
C PHE A 39 -5.09 9.95 -2.28
N GLU A 40 -4.56 11.11 -1.91
CA GLU A 40 -5.26 12.39 -1.97
C GLU A 40 -4.28 13.54 -2.23
N GLY A 41 -4.72 14.54 -3.00
CA GLY A 41 -3.90 15.71 -3.29
C GLY A 41 -2.58 15.38 -4.00
N LYS A 42 -1.71 16.39 -4.11
CA LYS A 42 -0.38 16.21 -4.70
C LYS A 42 0.57 15.61 -3.65
N PRO A 43 1.39 14.59 -3.98
CA PRO A 43 2.37 14.05 -3.03
C PRO A 43 3.41 15.11 -2.63
N ASP A 44 3.85 15.08 -1.37
CA ASP A 44 5.00 15.87 -0.90
C ASP A 44 6.29 15.19 -1.34
N THR A 45 6.91 15.72 -2.40
CA THR A 45 8.14 15.15 -2.96
C THR A 45 9.42 15.78 -2.41
N SER A 46 9.36 16.55 -1.31
CA SER A 46 10.53 17.26 -0.76
C SER A 46 11.67 16.35 -0.31
N LYS A 47 11.35 15.08 0.02
CA LYS A 47 12.28 14.04 0.43
C LYS A 47 12.54 12.97 -0.63
N ILE A 48 11.98 13.13 -1.84
CA ILE A 48 12.10 12.15 -2.92
C ILE A 48 13.22 12.55 -3.89
N GLU A 49 14.17 11.63 -4.09
CA GLU A 49 15.32 11.78 -4.99
C GLU A 49 15.19 10.84 -6.21
N GLY A 50 15.91 11.12 -7.30
CA GLY A 50 15.83 10.35 -8.54
C GLY A 50 14.72 10.83 -9.50
N SER A 51 13.96 9.89 -10.08
CA SER A 51 12.93 10.18 -11.08
C SER A 51 11.62 10.60 -10.40
N ARG A 52 11.11 11.79 -10.75
CA ARG A 52 9.99 12.45 -10.04
C ARG A 52 8.67 12.36 -10.79
N VAL A 53 8.24 11.15 -11.13
CA VAL A 53 6.85 10.97 -11.55
C VAL A 53 5.97 11.02 -10.29
N SER A 54 4.92 11.84 -10.33
CA SER A 54 3.94 11.95 -9.25
C SER A 54 2.56 11.57 -9.77
N ILE A 55 1.96 10.58 -9.13
CA ILE A 55 0.63 10.06 -9.46
C ILE A 55 -0.29 10.39 -8.28
N SER A 56 -1.36 11.14 -8.56
CA SER A 56 -2.34 11.57 -7.55
C SER A 56 -3.79 11.44 -8.01
N ALA A 57 -4.00 10.88 -9.20
CA ALA A 57 -5.30 10.76 -9.82
C ALA A 57 -5.58 9.30 -10.18
N PRO A 58 -6.87 8.92 -10.29
CA PRO A 58 -7.28 7.67 -10.91
C PRO A 58 -6.81 7.59 -12.37
N GLY A 59 -6.57 6.38 -12.86
CA GLY A 59 -6.09 6.12 -14.21
C GLY A 59 -5.16 4.92 -14.29
N GLU A 60 -4.75 4.57 -15.52
CA GLU A 60 -3.72 3.56 -15.75
C GLU A 60 -2.38 4.22 -16.03
N TYR A 61 -1.33 3.69 -15.42
CA TYR A 61 0.05 4.18 -15.54
C TYR A 61 1.01 3.00 -15.66
N GLU A 62 2.17 3.24 -16.25
CA GLU A 62 3.25 2.27 -16.32
C GLU A 62 4.58 2.96 -15.97
N ILE A 63 5.30 2.42 -15.00
CA ILE A 63 6.59 2.96 -14.55
C ILE A 63 7.61 1.83 -14.50
N SER A 64 8.63 1.90 -15.35
CA SER A 64 9.68 0.87 -15.45
C SER A 64 9.13 -0.56 -15.65
N GLY A 65 8.07 -0.70 -16.46
CA GLY A 65 7.42 -1.98 -16.73
C GLY A 65 6.51 -2.49 -15.60
N ILE A 66 6.23 -1.68 -14.58
CA ILE A 66 5.28 -1.98 -13.50
C ILE A 66 3.96 -1.28 -13.82
N LYS A 67 2.86 -2.05 -13.93
CA LYS A 67 1.52 -1.49 -14.16
C LYS A 67 0.93 -0.97 -12.86
N ILE A 68 0.35 0.22 -12.91
CA ILE A 68 -0.31 0.88 -11.79
C ILE A 68 -1.72 1.29 -12.24
N THR A 69 -2.73 0.90 -11.48
CA THR A 69 -4.12 1.29 -11.74
C THR A 69 -4.67 2.04 -10.53
N GLY A 70 -4.95 3.33 -10.69
CA GLY A 70 -5.61 4.16 -9.70
C GLY A 70 -7.14 4.11 -9.87
N ILE A 71 -7.86 3.78 -8.80
CA ILE A 71 -9.32 3.68 -8.76
C ILE A 71 -9.85 4.74 -7.79
N ARG A 72 -10.83 5.53 -8.23
CA ARG A 72 -11.49 6.53 -7.39
C ARG A 72 -12.41 5.85 -6.39
N SER A 73 -12.26 6.14 -5.11
CA SER A 73 -13.17 5.68 -4.06
C SER A 73 -13.25 6.68 -2.92
N ASN A 74 -14.47 7.07 -2.51
CA ASN A 74 -14.72 8.02 -1.41
C ASN A 74 -13.88 9.31 -1.49
N GLY A 75 -13.75 9.89 -2.70
CA GLY A 75 -12.95 11.10 -2.93
C GLY A 75 -11.43 10.91 -2.88
N LYS A 76 -10.93 9.70 -2.58
CA LYS A 76 -9.52 9.31 -2.58
C LYS A 76 -9.22 8.35 -3.73
N THR A 77 -7.95 8.01 -3.90
CA THR A 77 -7.48 7.04 -4.90
C THR A 77 -6.91 5.81 -4.20
N VAL A 78 -7.40 4.64 -4.58
CA VAL A 78 -6.84 3.33 -4.22
C VAL A 78 -5.96 2.90 -5.40
N TYR A 79 -4.76 2.38 -5.15
CA TYR A 79 -3.83 1.96 -6.21
C TYR A 79 -3.64 0.46 -6.20
N LEU A 80 -3.88 -0.17 -7.34
CA LEU A 80 -3.41 -1.51 -7.65
C LEU A 80 -2.05 -1.42 -8.35
N VAL A 81 -1.03 -2.07 -7.79
CA VAL A 81 0.31 -2.16 -8.37
C VAL A 81 0.58 -3.61 -8.75
N ASP A 82 0.90 -3.86 -10.02
CA ASP A 82 1.25 -5.17 -10.55
C ASP A 82 2.74 -5.19 -10.91
N GLY A 83 3.52 -5.93 -10.13
CA GLY A 83 4.97 -6.00 -10.26
C GLY A 83 5.55 -7.26 -9.64
N ASP A 84 6.65 -7.77 -10.20
CA ASP A 84 7.31 -9.01 -9.77
C ASP A 84 6.34 -10.23 -9.69
N GLY A 85 5.30 -10.27 -10.53
CA GLY A 85 4.26 -11.32 -10.51
C GLY A 85 3.28 -11.20 -9.34
N LEU A 86 3.34 -10.10 -8.57
CA LEU A 86 2.47 -9.83 -7.43
C LEU A 86 1.56 -8.63 -7.70
N LYS A 87 0.27 -8.77 -7.35
CA LYS A 87 -0.72 -7.70 -7.35
C LYS A 87 -0.91 -7.17 -5.93
N LEU A 88 -0.69 -5.87 -5.74
CA LEU A 88 -0.75 -5.20 -4.45
C LEU A 88 -1.78 -4.08 -4.46
N LEU A 89 -2.67 -4.05 -3.47
CA LEU A 89 -3.63 -2.97 -3.29
C LEU A 89 -3.18 -2.02 -2.18
N PHE A 90 -3.08 -0.73 -2.49
CA PHE A 90 -2.76 0.33 -1.56
C PHE A 90 -3.96 1.27 -1.41
N GLY A 91 -4.32 1.61 -0.17
CA GLY A 91 -5.37 2.59 0.08
C GLY A 91 -5.56 2.90 1.56
N LYS A 92 -6.28 3.99 1.85
CA LYS A 92 -6.85 4.19 3.18
C LYS A 92 -8.01 3.24 3.40
N PHE A 93 -8.14 2.70 4.59
CA PHE A 93 -9.19 1.74 4.94
C PHE A 93 -10.60 2.31 4.69
N SER A 94 -10.82 3.58 5.05
CA SER A 94 -12.08 4.30 4.78
C SER A 94 -12.44 4.41 3.29
N SER A 95 -11.46 4.29 2.39
CA SER A 95 -11.69 4.32 0.94
C SER A 95 -12.00 2.94 0.39
N LEU A 96 -11.50 1.88 1.03
CA LEU A 96 -11.81 0.50 0.67
C LEU A 96 -13.26 0.15 1.03
N GLU A 97 -13.78 0.69 2.13
CA GLU A 97 -15.18 0.50 2.56
C GLU A 97 -16.20 0.91 1.48
N SER A 98 -15.85 1.90 0.65
CA SER A 98 -16.72 2.44 -0.40
C SER A 98 -16.48 1.84 -1.79
N LEU A 99 -15.53 0.90 -1.91
CA LEU A 99 -15.23 0.27 -3.19
C LEU A 99 -16.33 -0.75 -3.52
N GLU A 100 -16.93 -0.63 -4.70
CA GLU A 100 -18.00 -1.53 -5.15
C GLU A 100 -17.48 -2.92 -5.52
N ASN A 101 -16.32 -2.97 -6.18
CA ASN A 101 -15.68 -4.19 -6.66
C ASN A 101 -14.20 -4.17 -6.32
N PHE A 102 -13.69 -5.28 -5.80
CA PHE A 102 -12.27 -5.43 -5.50
C PHE A 102 -11.56 -6.15 -6.64
N PRO A 103 -10.40 -5.64 -7.10
CA PRO A 103 -9.56 -6.40 -8.00
C PRO A 103 -9.00 -7.63 -7.28
N GLU A 104 -8.72 -8.69 -8.03
CA GLU A 104 -7.96 -9.82 -7.51
C GLU A 104 -6.56 -9.35 -7.10
N ILE A 105 -6.18 -9.57 -5.85
CA ILE A 105 -4.89 -9.18 -5.30
C ILE A 105 -4.23 -10.31 -4.53
N HIS A 106 -2.92 -10.22 -4.37
CA HIS A 106 -2.17 -11.08 -3.46
C HIS A 106 -1.96 -10.41 -2.10
N ILE A 107 -1.67 -9.10 -2.10
CA ILE A 107 -1.26 -8.36 -0.90
C ILE A 107 -2.07 -7.07 -0.77
N GLY A 108 -2.69 -6.85 0.38
CA GLY A 108 -3.27 -5.56 0.77
C GLY A 108 -2.30 -4.78 1.66
N VAL A 109 -2.09 -3.49 1.39
CA VAL A 109 -1.24 -2.59 2.19
C VAL A 109 -2.04 -1.34 2.53
N PHE A 110 -2.52 -1.27 3.77
CA PHE A 110 -3.61 -0.36 4.13
C PHE A 110 -3.25 0.61 5.25
N ASP A 111 -3.46 1.89 4.97
CA ASP A 111 -3.45 2.96 5.98
C ASP A 111 -4.75 2.89 6.77
N VAL A 112 -4.67 2.47 8.03
CA VAL A 112 -5.82 2.27 8.91
C VAL A 112 -6.17 3.59 9.59
N ASP A 113 -7.04 4.35 8.93
CA ASP A 113 -7.70 5.55 9.45
C ASP A 113 -9.04 5.21 10.14
N THR A 114 -9.74 4.20 9.63
CA THR A 114 -10.89 3.51 10.24
C THR A 114 -10.67 2.01 10.17
N PHE A 115 -11.44 1.21 10.92
CA PHE A 115 -11.35 -0.24 10.81
C PHE A 115 -12.72 -0.91 10.88
N LYS A 116 -12.93 -1.85 9.93
CA LYS A 116 -14.06 -2.77 9.85
C LYS A 116 -13.57 -4.08 9.24
N ASP A 117 -13.70 -5.18 9.97
CA ASP A 117 -13.25 -6.51 9.57
C ASP A 117 -13.82 -6.97 8.20
N ASN A 118 -15.08 -6.62 7.92
CA ASN A 118 -15.80 -7.00 6.71
C ASN A 118 -15.13 -6.53 5.41
N VAL A 119 -14.30 -5.49 5.45
CA VAL A 119 -13.54 -5.01 4.29
C VAL A 119 -12.51 -6.04 3.87
N LEU A 120 -11.78 -6.63 4.84
CA LEU A 120 -10.76 -7.64 4.55
C LEU A 120 -11.37 -8.94 4.02
N ILE A 121 -12.57 -9.29 4.50
CA ILE A 121 -13.34 -10.44 4.01
C ILE A 121 -13.74 -10.25 2.55
N LYS A 122 -14.06 -9.02 2.10
CA LYS A 122 -14.40 -8.76 0.71
C LYS A 122 -13.19 -8.73 -0.23
N ILE A 123 -12.04 -8.30 0.27
CA ILE A 123 -10.79 -8.20 -0.51
C ILE A 123 -10.11 -9.56 -0.67
N GLU A 124 -10.23 -10.42 0.35
CA GLU A 124 -9.61 -11.76 0.41
C GLU A 124 -8.09 -11.79 0.06
N PRO A 125 -7.25 -10.90 0.64
CA PRO A 125 -5.83 -10.94 0.36
C PRO A 125 -5.17 -12.18 0.99
N ARG A 126 -4.09 -12.69 0.39
CA ARG A 126 -3.21 -13.69 1.03
C ARG A 126 -2.35 -13.06 2.13
N VAL A 127 -2.02 -11.77 1.99
CA VAL A 127 -1.26 -11.03 2.99
C VAL A 127 -1.91 -9.67 3.21
N THR A 128 -2.15 -9.30 4.46
CA THR A 128 -2.64 -7.98 4.85
C THR A 128 -1.58 -7.26 5.68
N LEU A 129 -1.05 -6.16 5.16
CA LEU A 129 -0.13 -5.27 5.85
C LEU A 129 -0.87 -4.02 6.32
N LEU A 130 -0.91 -3.78 7.62
CA LEU A 130 -1.60 -2.65 8.23
C LEU A 130 -0.60 -1.62 8.76
N TYR A 131 -0.85 -0.35 8.50
CA TYR A 131 -0.12 0.79 9.07
C TYR A 131 -1.08 1.94 9.39
N GLY A 132 -0.59 3.11 9.81
CA GLY A 132 -1.44 4.24 10.19
C GLY A 132 -1.81 4.29 11.67
N GLU A 133 -2.58 5.31 12.05
CA GLU A 133 -2.84 5.64 13.46
C GLU A 133 -3.69 4.59 14.19
N ALA A 134 -4.67 4.00 13.52
CA ALA A 134 -5.55 2.98 14.10
C ALA A 134 -5.06 1.54 13.89
N ARG A 135 -3.84 1.34 13.38
CA ARG A 135 -3.22 0.01 13.16
C ARG A 135 -3.31 -0.89 14.38
N ASP A 136 -2.92 -0.38 15.55
CA ASP A 136 -2.85 -1.21 16.77
C ASP A 136 -4.22 -1.64 17.27
N THR A 137 -5.22 -0.77 17.12
CA THR A 137 -6.62 -1.10 17.40
C THR A 137 -7.10 -2.20 16.46
N ALA A 138 -6.87 -2.05 15.15
CA ALA A 138 -7.25 -3.05 14.15
C ALA A 138 -6.60 -4.42 14.39
N LEU A 139 -5.29 -4.44 14.70
CA LEU A 139 -4.59 -5.69 15.03
C LEU A 139 -5.21 -6.38 16.25
N LYS A 140 -5.55 -5.61 17.30
CA LYS A 140 -6.19 -6.13 18.50
C LYS A 140 -7.58 -6.72 18.20
N GLU A 141 -8.39 -6.04 17.40
CA GLU A 141 -9.72 -6.51 16.99
C GLU A 141 -9.63 -7.80 16.15
N LEU A 142 -8.59 -7.94 15.34
CA LEU A 142 -8.30 -9.16 14.57
C LEU A 142 -7.65 -10.29 15.40
N GLY A 143 -7.36 -10.06 16.67
CA GLY A 143 -6.63 -11.01 17.53
C GLY A 143 -5.19 -11.26 17.06
N LYS A 144 -4.56 -10.26 16.43
CA LYS A 144 -3.19 -10.33 15.90
C LYS A 144 -2.26 -9.40 16.67
N ASN A 145 -0.98 -9.75 16.73
CA ASN A 145 0.05 -8.97 17.41
C ASN A 145 1.38 -8.88 16.65
N GLU A 146 1.49 -9.53 15.49
CA GLU A 146 2.71 -9.54 14.70
C GLU A 146 3.00 -8.14 14.15
N LYS A 147 4.22 -7.64 14.39
CA LYS A 147 4.69 -6.36 13.89
C LYS A 147 6.12 -6.48 13.36
N ILE A 148 6.38 -5.91 12.18
CA ILE A 148 7.68 -5.95 11.52
C ILE A 148 8.00 -4.60 10.88
N SER A 149 9.28 -4.28 10.72
CA SER A 149 9.71 -3.03 10.06
C SER A 149 9.78 -3.14 8.53
N LYS A 150 9.92 -4.37 8.02
CA LYS A 150 10.03 -4.66 6.60
C LYS A 150 9.38 -6.00 6.29
N TYR A 151 8.48 -6.02 5.32
CA TYR A 151 7.95 -7.25 4.74
C TYR A 151 8.64 -7.54 3.41
N SER A 152 9.18 -8.74 3.24
CA SER A 152 9.86 -9.16 2.00
C SER A 152 9.22 -10.44 1.48
N ILE A 153 8.82 -10.45 0.22
CA ILE A 153 8.01 -11.54 -0.34
C ILE A 153 8.28 -11.77 -1.83
N THR A 154 8.03 -12.99 -2.27
CA THR A 154 7.98 -13.43 -3.67
C THR A 154 6.72 -14.26 -3.89
N LEU A 155 6.33 -14.48 -5.15
CA LEU A 155 5.12 -15.22 -5.49
C LEU A 155 5.09 -16.63 -4.87
N GLU A 156 6.23 -17.31 -4.84
CA GLU A 156 6.36 -18.69 -4.34
C GLU A 156 6.26 -18.79 -2.81
N LYS A 157 6.36 -17.65 -2.11
CA LYS A 157 6.33 -17.57 -0.64
C LYS A 157 5.01 -17.03 -0.11
N LEU A 158 4.01 -16.82 -0.97
CA LEU A 158 2.68 -16.43 -0.51
C LEU A 158 2.11 -17.52 0.43
N PRO A 159 1.52 -17.12 1.57
CA PRO A 159 0.90 -18.06 2.48
C PRO A 159 -0.38 -18.65 1.87
N GLU A 160 -0.75 -19.85 2.31
CA GLU A 160 -1.99 -20.51 1.88
C GLU A 160 -3.22 -19.79 2.46
N GLU A 161 -3.14 -19.35 3.72
CA GLU A 161 -4.16 -18.59 4.42
C GLU A 161 -3.75 -17.12 4.59
N ASN A 162 -4.73 -16.24 4.82
CA ASN A 162 -4.45 -14.81 5.00
C ASN A 162 -3.58 -14.55 6.24
N GLN A 163 -2.37 -14.02 6.01
CA GLN A 163 -1.49 -13.54 7.05
C GLN A 163 -1.67 -12.03 7.27
N VAL A 164 -2.03 -11.61 8.49
CA VAL A 164 -2.20 -10.20 8.84
C VAL A 164 -1.03 -9.73 9.72
N ILE A 165 -0.37 -8.65 9.31
CA ILE A 165 0.83 -8.11 9.94
C ILE A 165 0.74 -6.59 10.09
N GLY A 166 1.18 -6.05 11.22
CA GLY A 166 1.41 -4.62 11.40
C GLY A 166 2.80 -4.19 10.91
N LEU A 167 2.89 -3.08 10.18
CA LEU A 167 4.18 -2.44 9.87
C LEU A 167 4.56 -1.45 10.97
N ASN A 168 5.85 -1.38 11.33
CA ASN A 168 6.38 -0.56 12.43
C ASN A 168 7.61 0.27 12.06
#